data_AF-A0A510JMR2-F1
#
_entry.id   AF-A0A510JMR2-F1
#
_cell.length_a   1.000
_cell.length_b   1.000
_cell.length_c   1.000
_cell.angle_alpha   90.00
_cell.angle_beta   90.00
_cell.angle_gamma   90.00
#
_symmetry.space_group_name_H-M   'P 1'
#
loop_
_entity.id
_entity.type
_entity.pdbx_description
1 polymer ?
#
loop_
_entity_poly.entity_id
_entity_poly.type
_entity_poly.pdbx_seq_one_letter_code
_entity_poly.pdbx_strand_id
1 'polypeptide(L)'
;MSKRNLDEILDYERCKKRIEKSKYFTEIFFRKHPMKYRELFEEYEKIFFKDNVYYKVDKKYMTDVYKDSMGEENTILASYFSISNDRIETIYNDIIFYIERLEDTLEDYEDDIEMMEDYIEESEESEDIKDFESQIEDDKEEIERIKNLLEIYPKIENYIPIHSEPGFHYLLINKLTGAIEFFMRDPISIDKYTGLFKIADSLDEFIDKLYIEKTENRVVNIAQGRKVLKEMDEYIKERDKFKNE
;
A
#
# COMPACT_ATOMS: atom_id res chain seq x y z
N MET A 1 -28.83 -4.81 0.25
CA MET A 1 -27.84 -4.95 -0.85
C MET A 1 -28.03 -6.34 -1.46
N SER A 2 -28.21 -6.47 -2.78
CA SER A 2 -28.32 -7.80 -3.39
C SER A 2 -26.97 -8.49 -3.29
N LYS A 3 -26.94 -9.73 -2.77
CA LYS A 3 -25.75 -10.61 -2.82
C LYS A 3 -25.31 -10.69 -4.28
N ARG A 4 -24.17 -10.07 -4.64
CA ARG A 4 -23.62 -10.22 -5.98
C ARG A 4 -23.10 -11.63 -6.16
N ASN A 5 -23.25 -12.15 -7.37
CA ASN A 5 -22.64 -13.42 -7.73
C ASN A 5 -21.14 -13.18 -7.99
N LEU A 6 -20.29 -14.07 -7.47
CA LEU A 6 -18.84 -14.03 -7.77
C LEU A 6 -18.58 -14.06 -9.28
N ASP A 7 -19.43 -14.74 -10.06
CA ASP A 7 -19.36 -14.79 -11.52
C ASP A 7 -19.43 -13.40 -12.18
N GLU A 8 -20.01 -12.41 -11.51
CA GLU A 8 -20.08 -11.04 -12.03
C GLU A 8 -18.74 -10.32 -11.93
N ILE A 9 -17.95 -10.60 -10.88
CA ILE A 9 -16.72 -9.86 -10.54
C ILE A 9 -15.43 -10.65 -10.80
N LEU A 10 -15.46 -11.98 -10.78
CA LEU A 10 -14.29 -12.82 -10.98
C LEU A 10 -14.07 -13.18 -12.45
N ASP A 11 -12.79 -13.30 -12.82
CA ASP A 11 -12.34 -13.88 -14.07
C ASP A 11 -11.76 -15.28 -13.80
N TYR A 12 -12.66 -16.27 -13.76
CA TYR A 12 -12.30 -17.66 -13.44
C TYR A 12 -11.36 -18.30 -14.47
N GLU A 13 -11.33 -17.82 -15.72
CA GLU A 13 -10.42 -18.33 -16.74
C GLU A 13 -8.97 -17.96 -16.43
N ARG A 14 -8.75 -16.80 -15.78
CA ARG A 14 -7.43 -16.33 -15.36
C ARG A 14 -7.05 -16.78 -13.95
N CYS A 15 -8.02 -17.10 -13.10
CA CYS A 15 -7.80 -17.67 -11.78
C CYS A 15 -6.92 -18.93 -11.84
N LYS A 16 -6.02 -19.09 -10.86
CA LYS A 16 -5.12 -20.25 -10.77
C LYS A 16 -5.40 -21.04 -9.51
N LYS A 17 -5.78 -22.30 -9.70
CA LYS A 17 -5.91 -23.25 -8.60
C LYS A 17 -4.55 -23.55 -7.99
N ARG A 18 -4.52 -23.79 -6.68
CA ARG A 18 -3.32 -24.19 -5.97
C ARG A 18 -2.90 -25.60 -6.40
N ILE A 19 -1.60 -25.81 -6.51
CA ILE A 19 -1.01 -27.15 -6.64
C ILE A 19 -0.74 -27.74 -5.24
N GLU A 20 -0.39 -26.87 -4.29
CA GLU A 20 -0.08 -27.24 -2.90
C GLU A 20 -1.07 -26.61 -1.92
N LYS A 21 -1.24 -27.25 -0.76
CA LYS A 21 -2.08 -26.67 0.30
C LYS A 21 -1.51 -25.33 0.77
N SER A 22 -2.39 -24.38 1.07
CA SER A 22 -1.96 -23.12 1.66
C SER A 22 -1.39 -23.35 3.06
N LYS A 23 -0.24 -22.72 3.34
CA LYS A 23 0.32 -22.62 4.70
C LYS A 23 -0.47 -21.62 5.57
N TYR A 24 -1.24 -20.73 4.94
CA TYR A 24 -1.84 -19.55 5.56
C TYR A 24 -3.35 -19.66 5.70
N PHE A 25 -4.03 -20.08 4.64
CA PHE A 25 -5.46 -20.33 4.60
C PHE A 25 -5.75 -21.76 5.06
N THR A 26 -5.63 -21.98 6.37
CA THR A 26 -5.76 -23.30 7.01
C THR A 26 -7.16 -23.50 7.62
N GLU A 27 -7.49 -24.75 7.95
CA GLU A 27 -8.72 -25.06 8.70
C GLU A 27 -8.79 -24.32 10.05
N ILE A 28 -7.65 -24.09 10.71
CA ILE A 28 -7.59 -23.29 11.94
C ILE A 28 -7.99 -21.84 11.67
N PHE A 29 -7.47 -21.27 10.58
CA PHE A 29 -7.83 -19.92 10.14
C PHE A 29 -9.34 -19.83 9.85
N PHE A 30 -9.89 -20.74 9.06
CA PHE A 30 -11.32 -20.73 8.69
C PHE A 30 -12.27 -21.04 9.86
N ARG A 31 -11.83 -21.79 10.86
CA ARG A 31 -12.62 -21.98 12.10
C ARG A 31 -12.67 -20.71 12.94
N LYS A 32 -11.56 -19.98 13.00
CA LYS A 32 -11.48 -18.70 13.72
C LYS A 32 -12.26 -17.61 12.99
N HIS A 33 -12.16 -17.61 11.65
CA HIS A 33 -12.79 -16.65 10.76
C HIS A 33 -13.68 -17.38 9.74
N PRO A 34 -14.87 -17.86 10.15
CA PRO A 34 -15.81 -18.49 9.23
C PRO A 34 -16.18 -17.52 8.11
N MET A 35 -16.10 -17.98 6.87
CA MET A 35 -16.32 -17.11 5.72
C MET A 35 -17.10 -17.79 4.60
N LYS A 36 -17.97 -17.02 3.96
CA LYS A 36 -18.81 -17.40 2.82
C LYS A 36 -17.95 -17.76 1.60
N TYR A 37 -16.86 -17.04 1.37
CA TYR A 37 -16.00 -17.22 0.20
C TYR A 37 -14.81 -18.16 0.43
N ARG A 38 -14.90 -19.07 1.41
CA ARG A 38 -13.82 -19.98 1.81
C ARG A 38 -13.16 -20.70 0.63
N GLU A 39 -13.96 -21.31 -0.23
CA GLU A 39 -13.48 -22.10 -1.38
C GLU A 39 -12.53 -21.30 -2.28
N LEU A 40 -12.76 -20.00 -2.41
CA LEU A 40 -11.91 -19.12 -3.23
C LEU A 40 -10.47 -19.06 -2.70
N PHE A 41 -10.30 -18.98 -1.38
CA PHE A 41 -8.98 -18.85 -0.75
C PHE A 41 -8.32 -20.22 -0.48
N GLU A 42 -9.14 -21.25 -0.32
CA GLU A 42 -8.71 -22.63 -0.14
C GLU A 42 -8.26 -23.27 -1.48
N GLU A 43 -8.99 -23.06 -2.57
CA GLU A 43 -8.71 -23.70 -3.87
C GLU A 43 -7.75 -22.91 -4.76
N TYR A 44 -7.69 -21.58 -4.65
CA TYR A 44 -6.93 -20.73 -5.58
C TYR A 44 -5.70 -20.09 -4.92
N GLU A 45 -4.60 -20.05 -5.66
CA GLU A 45 -3.41 -19.26 -5.33
C GLU A 45 -3.41 -17.89 -6.00
N LYS A 46 -4.14 -17.75 -7.12
CA LYS A 46 -4.36 -16.46 -7.77
C LYS A 46 -5.83 -16.32 -8.12
N ILE A 47 -6.43 -15.22 -7.67
CA ILE A 47 -7.84 -14.89 -7.89
C ILE A 47 -7.86 -13.64 -8.75
N PHE A 48 -8.32 -13.73 -9.99
CA PHE A 48 -8.41 -12.57 -10.87
C PHE A 48 -9.82 -11.99 -10.85
N PHE A 49 -9.89 -10.67 -10.85
CA PHE A 49 -11.13 -9.94 -11.03
C PHE A 49 -11.21 -9.42 -12.48
N LYS A 50 -12.40 -9.05 -12.91
CA LYS A 50 -12.61 -8.42 -14.23
C LYS A 50 -12.09 -6.98 -14.25
N ASP A 51 -11.80 -6.48 -15.44
CA ASP A 51 -11.06 -5.22 -15.72
C ASP A 51 -11.64 -3.91 -15.12
N ASN A 52 -12.82 -3.93 -14.50
CA ASN A 52 -13.44 -2.73 -13.90
C ASN A 52 -13.99 -3.00 -12.51
N VAL A 53 -13.39 -3.91 -11.74
CA VAL A 53 -13.77 -4.18 -10.35
C VAL A 53 -12.93 -3.32 -9.42
N TYR A 54 -13.58 -2.58 -8.53
CA TYR A 54 -12.96 -1.59 -7.64
C TYR A 54 -13.42 -1.76 -6.19
N TYR A 55 -12.66 -1.21 -5.26
CA TYR A 55 -13.09 -0.95 -3.88
C TYR A 55 -12.81 0.51 -3.50
N LYS A 56 -13.45 0.97 -2.43
CA LYS A 56 -13.28 2.33 -1.93
C LYS A 56 -12.41 2.35 -0.68
N VAL A 57 -11.55 3.34 -0.61
CA VAL A 57 -10.91 3.78 0.62
C VAL A 57 -11.72 4.94 1.21
N ASP A 58 -11.86 4.94 2.54
CA ASP A 58 -12.52 6.05 3.23
C ASP A 58 -11.72 7.34 3.02
N LYS A 59 -12.41 8.44 2.73
CA LYS A 59 -11.79 9.74 2.43
C LYS A 59 -10.93 10.26 3.58
N LYS A 60 -11.20 9.86 4.83
CA LYS A 60 -10.36 10.23 5.98
C LYS A 60 -8.92 9.69 5.86
N TYR A 61 -8.69 8.67 5.04
CA TYR A 61 -7.36 8.09 4.79
C TYR A 61 -6.69 8.65 3.53
N MET A 62 -7.33 9.57 2.80
CA MET A 62 -6.77 10.21 1.60
C MET A 62 -5.91 11.42 1.98
N THR A 63 -4.76 11.15 2.58
CA THR A 63 -3.73 12.16 2.85
C THR A 63 -3.11 12.68 1.56
N ASP A 64 -2.31 13.74 1.62
CA ASP A 64 -1.63 14.24 0.43
C ASP A 64 -0.69 13.20 -0.17
N VAL A 65 -0.06 12.37 0.66
CA VAL A 65 0.79 11.27 0.17
C VAL A 65 -0.02 10.13 -0.48
N TYR A 66 -1.23 9.86 0.02
CA TYR A 66 -2.16 8.98 -0.72
C TYR A 66 -2.41 9.55 -2.12
N LYS A 67 -2.67 10.85 -2.24
CA LYS A 67 -2.97 11.46 -3.54
C LYS A 67 -1.76 11.46 -4.46
N ASP A 68 -0.56 11.69 -3.93
CA ASP A 68 0.69 11.63 -4.69
C ASP A 68 0.98 10.21 -5.19
N SER A 69 0.65 9.19 -4.39
CA SER A 69 0.93 7.78 -4.70
C SER A 69 -0.16 7.08 -5.52
N MET A 70 -1.43 7.35 -5.22
CA MET A 70 -2.61 6.63 -5.73
C MET A 70 -3.55 7.52 -6.57
N GLY A 71 -3.34 8.84 -6.58
CA GLY A 71 -4.19 9.81 -7.26
C GLY A 71 -5.29 10.41 -6.37
N GLU A 72 -6.04 11.37 -6.92
CA GLU A 72 -7.12 12.07 -6.20
C GLU A 72 -8.40 11.26 -6.02
N GLU A 73 -8.47 10.06 -6.60
CA GLU A 73 -9.63 9.18 -6.51
C GLU A 73 -9.56 8.29 -5.28
N ASN A 74 -10.69 8.08 -4.61
CA ASN A 74 -10.76 7.20 -3.43
C ASN A 74 -11.09 5.75 -3.79
N THR A 75 -10.84 5.38 -5.05
CA THR A 75 -11.25 4.14 -5.68
C THR A 75 -10.04 3.40 -6.20
N ILE A 76 -9.85 2.17 -5.75
CA ILE A 76 -8.69 1.35 -6.12
C ILE A 76 -9.17 0.16 -6.94
N LEU A 77 -8.48 -0.09 -8.07
CA LEU A 77 -8.73 -1.25 -8.92
C LEU A 77 -8.36 -2.53 -8.16
N ALA A 78 -9.32 -3.44 -8.01
CA ALA A 78 -9.06 -4.78 -7.53
C ALA A 78 -8.67 -5.66 -8.73
N SER A 79 -7.40 -5.70 -9.10
CA SER A 79 -6.96 -6.47 -10.28
C SER A 79 -6.94 -7.99 -10.04
N TYR A 80 -6.26 -8.43 -8.98
CA TYR A 80 -6.17 -9.84 -8.59
C TYR A 80 -5.68 -9.98 -7.15
N PHE A 81 -5.95 -11.10 -6.49
CA PHE A 81 -5.23 -11.52 -5.28
C PHE A 81 -4.19 -12.57 -5.64
N SER A 82 -2.98 -12.43 -5.07
CA SER A 82 -1.90 -13.42 -5.23
C SER A 82 -1.52 -13.94 -3.86
N ILE A 83 -2.09 -15.08 -3.54
CA ILE A 83 -2.09 -15.73 -2.23
C ILE A 83 -1.36 -17.08 -2.26
N SER A 84 -0.44 -17.27 -3.21
CA SER A 84 0.48 -18.41 -3.19
C SER A 84 1.39 -18.35 -1.97
N ASN A 85 1.87 -19.51 -1.50
CA ASN A 85 2.78 -19.57 -0.35
C ASN A 85 4.01 -18.68 -0.61
N ASP A 86 4.67 -18.86 -1.75
CA ASP A 86 5.86 -18.08 -2.13
C ASP A 86 5.60 -16.58 -2.18
N ARG A 87 4.44 -16.14 -2.69
CA ARG A 87 4.14 -14.70 -2.76
C ARG A 87 3.97 -14.11 -1.36
N ILE A 88 3.33 -14.84 -0.47
CA ILE A 88 3.15 -14.41 0.92
C ILE A 88 4.50 -14.29 1.62
N GLU A 89 5.39 -15.29 1.47
CA GLU A 89 6.75 -15.22 2.05
C GLU A 89 7.53 -14.01 1.49
N THR A 90 7.46 -13.76 0.18
CA THR A 90 8.14 -12.61 -0.43
C THR A 90 7.66 -11.30 0.18
N ILE A 91 6.37 -11.14 0.45
CA ILE A 91 5.83 -9.92 1.05
C ILE A 91 6.24 -9.80 2.52
N TYR A 92 6.29 -10.91 3.27
CA TYR A 92 6.83 -10.87 4.63
C TYR A 92 8.29 -10.43 4.66
N ASN A 93 9.13 -11.04 3.82
CA ASN A 93 10.55 -10.69 3.75
C ASN A 93 10.75 -9.23 3.34
N ASP A 94 9.92 -8.72 2.42
CA ASP A 94 9.94 -7.31 2.04
C ASP A 94 9.64 -6.42 3.24
N ILE A 95 8.53 -6.65 3.96
CA ILE A 95 8.17 -5.85 5.14
C ILE A 95 9.23 -5.96 6.25
N ILE A 96 9.73 -7.16 6.54
CA ILE A 96 10.79 -7.39 7.54
C ILE A 96 12.03 -6.59 7.20
N PHE A 97 12.49 -6.65 5.95
CA PHE A 97 13.67 -5.92 5.50
C PHE A 97 13.57 -4.40 5.77
N TYR A 98 12.38 -3.81 5.62
CA TYR A 98 12.20 -2.39 5.94
C TYR A 98 12.13 -2.09 7.43
N ILE A 99 11.56 -3.00 8.23
CA ILE A 99 11.57 -2.88 9.69
C ILE A 99 13.02 -2.93 10.18
N GLU A 100 13.79 -3.92 9.74
CA GLU A 100 15.22 -4.05 10.08
C GLU A 100 15.99 -2.78 9.68
N ARG A 101 15.77 -2.25 8.47
CA ARG A 101 16.42 -1.00 8.04
C ARG A 101 16.07 0.20 8.92
N LEU A 102 14.83 0.30 9.41
CA LEU A 102 14.41 1.37 10.31
C LEU A 102 15.02 1.19 11.70
N GLU A 103 15.11 -0.04 12.20
CA GLU A 103 15.75 -0.37 13.47
C GLU A 103 17.25 -0.08 13.43
N ASP A 104 17.95 -0.45 12.34
CA ASP A 104 19.37 -0.13 12.14
C ASP A 104 19.59 1.41 12.12
N THR A 105 18.73 2.15 11.42
CA THR A 105 18.82 3.62 11.36
C THR A 105 18.56 4.25 12.74
N LEU A 106 17.66 3.66 13.54
CA LEU A 106 17.39 4.11 14.90
C LEU A 106 18.60 3.92 15.80
N GLU A 107 19.27 2.76 15.71
CA GLU A 107 20.50 2.46 16.46
C GLU A 107 21.62 3.45 16.09
N ASP A 108 21.82 3.73 14.79
CA ASP A 108 22.81 4.70 14.32
C ASP A 108 22.60 6.10 14.95
N TYR A 109 21.36 6.60 15.01
CA TYR A 109 21.06 7.89 15.64
C TYR A 109 21.24 7.88 17.16
N GLU A 110 20.86 6.79 17.83
CA GLU A 110 21.01 6.66 19.29
C GLU A 110 22.51 6.63 19.67
N ASP A 111 23.34 5.91 18.92
CA ASP A 111 24.80 5.86 19.10
C ASP A 111 25.47 7.23 18.82
N ASP A 112 25.06 7.93 17.75
CA ASP A 112 25.59 9.25 17.40
C ASP A 112 25.30 10.29 18.51
N ILE A 113 24.10 10.26 19.09
CA ILE A 113 23.74 11.13 20.23
C ILE A 113 24.59 10.81 21.45
N GLU A 114 24.76 9.52 21.80
CA GLU A 114 25.58 9.13 22.96
C GLU A 114 27.01 9.67 22.82
N MET A 115 27.62 9.52 21.64
CA MET A 115 28.97 10.05 21.37
C MET A 115 29.05 11.58 21.47
N MET A 116 28.03 12.30 20.99
CA MET A 116 28.00 13.76 21.07
C MET A 116 27.79 14.25 22.51
N GLU A 117 26.89 13.60 23.28
CA GLU A 117 26.62 13.94 24.67
C GLU A 117 27.87 13.72 25.55
N ASP A 118 28.60 12.62 25.35
CA ASP A 118 29.89 12.34 26.02
C ASP A 118 30.93 13.43 25.70
N TYR A 119 31.04 13.84 24.43
CA TYR A 119 31.99 14.90 24.02
C TYR A 119 31.66 16.25 24.65
N ILE A 120 30.38 16.59 24.75
CA ILE A 120 29.91 17.83 25.36
C ILE A 120 30.24 17.85 26.86
N GLU A 121 30.04 16.75 27.58
CA GLU A 121 30.32 16.67 29.02
C GLU A 121 31.81 16.91 29.34
N GLU A 122 32.72 16.45 28.47
CA GLU A 122 34.17 16.59 28.66
C GLU A 122 34.77 17.90 28.14
N SER A 123 33.96 18.75 27.48
CA SER A 123 34.45 19.93 26.76
C SER A 123 34.05 21.25 27.42
N GLU A 124 34.85 22.31 27.20
CA GLU A 124 34.45 23.67 27.54
C GLU A 124 33.48 24.23 26.49
N GLU A 125 32.56 25.12 26.90
CA GLU A 125 31.61 25.76 25.97
C GLU A 125 32.33 26.37 24.76
N SER A 126 31.95 25.93 23.57
CA SER A 126 32.49 26.40 22.28
C SER A 126 31.38 26.54 21.24
N GLU A 127 31.71 27.08 20.06
CA GLU A 127 30.77 27.10 18.93
C GLU A 127 30.47 25.67 18.43
N ASP A 128 31.47 24.79 18.45
CA ASP A 128 31.31 23.37 18.11
C ASP A 128 30.32 22.64 19.05
N ILE A 129 30.30 23.01 20.34
CA ILE A 129 29.33 22.46 21.31
C ILE A 129 27.90 22.85 20.94
N LYS A 130 27.67 24.09 20.51
CA LYS A 130 26.32 24.53 20.11
C LYS A 130 25.84 23.85 18.84
N ASP A 131 26.75 23.57 17.91
CA ASP A 131 26.44 22.82 16.70
C ASP A 131 26.04 21.38 17.04
N PHE A 132 26.76 20.71 17.96
CA PHE A 132 26.35 19.39 18.46
C PHE A 132 25.03 19.41 19.21
N GLU A 133 24.79 20.40 20.09
CA GLU A 133 23.49 20.53 20.77
C GLU A 133 22.33 20.68 19.78
N SER A 134 22.52 21.46 18.70
CA SER A 134 21.53 21.60 17.64
C SER A 134 21.32 20.29 16.88
N GLN A 135 22.39 19.56 16.56
CA GLN A 135 22.31 18.28 15.86
C GLN A 135 21.60 17.22 16.71
N ILE A 136 21.89 17.15 18.01
CA ILE A 136 21.19 16.25 18.95
C ILE A 136 19.69 16.53 18.97
N GLU A 137 19.27 17.80 18.90
CA GLU A 137 17.85 18.17 18.85
C GLU A 137 17.19 17.62 17.57
N ASP A 138 17.82 17.82 16.41
CA ASP A 138 17.34 17.30 15.12
C ASP A 138 17.29 15.76 15.11
N ASP A 139 18.32 15.09 15.62
CA ASP A 139 18.40 13.62 15.68
C ASP A 139 17.36 13.03 16.64
N LYS A 140 17.06 13.71 17.76
CA LYS A 140 15.98 13.32 18.68
C LYS A 140 14.59 13.41 18.01
N GLU A 141 14.37 14.42 17.17
CA GLU A 141 13.13 14.50 16.36
C GLU A 141 13.03 13.34 15.37
N GLU A 142 14.13 12.96 14.70
CA GLU A 142 14.13 11.85 13.75
C GLU A 142 13.95 10.48 14.44
N ILE A 143 14.58 10.26 15.59
CA ILE A 143 14.38 9.06 16.44
C ILE A 143 12.90 8.89 16.77
N GLU A 144 12.24 9.94 17.24
CA GLU A 144 10.82 9.89 17.59
C GLU A 144 9.98 9.60 16.34
N ARG A 145 10.35 10.15 15.18
CA ARG A 145 9.70 9.83 13.92
C ARG A 145 9.84 8.35 13.54
N ILE A 146 11.04 7.79 13.62
CA ILE A 146 11.30 6.38 13.30
C ILE A 146 10.51 5.46 14.25
N LYS A 147 10.50 5.77 15.56
CA LYS A 147 9.71 5.04 16.56
C LYS A 147 8.21 5.04 16.19
N ASN A 148 7.65 6.20 15.84
CA ASN A 148 6.27 6.31 15.37
C ASN A 148 6.01 5.50 14.09
N LEU A 149 6.95 5.44 13.15
CA LEU A 149 6.83 4.61 11.95
C LEU A 149 6.80 3.12 12.31
N LEU A 150 7.72 2.65 13.16
CA LEU A 150 7.79 1.26 13.61
C LEU A 150 6.49 0.80 14.30
N GLU A 151 5.79 1.68 15.01
CA GLU A 151 4.47 1.38 15.58
C GLU A 151 3.38 1.13 14.54
N ILE A 152 3.47 1.77 13.37
CA ILE A 152 2.51 1.63 12.26
C ILE A 152 2.78 0.37 11.44
N TYR A 153 4.05 -0.04 11.32
CA TYR A 153 4.43 -1.19 10.51
C TYR A 153 3.70 -2.46 10.98
N PRO A 154 3.12 -3.25 10.05
CA PRO A 154 2.36 -4.42 10.42
C PRO A 154 3.30 -5.47 10.99
N LYS A 155 3.03 -5.90 12.22
CA LYS A 155 3.61 -7.10 12.81
C LYS A 155 3.24 -8.33 11.99
N ILE A 156 4.07 -8.69 11.01
CA ILE A 156 3.72 -9.61 9.91
C ILE A 156 3.21 -10.97 10.38
N GLU A 157 3.62 -11.41 11.56
CA GLU A 157 3.16 -12.65 12.19
C GLU A 157 1.69 -12.59 12.58
N ASN A 158 1.06 -11.41 12.58
CA ASN A 158 -0.36 -11.19 12.80
C ASN A 158 -1.16 -10.97 11.51
N TYR A 159 -0.51 -10.91 10.34
CA TYR A 159 -1.17 -10.65 9.06
C TYR A 159 -1.04 -11.81 8.07
N ILE A 160 -1.86 -11.78 7.01
CA ILE A 160 -1.70 -12.57 5.77
C ILE A 160 -1.89 -11.59 4.60
N PRO A 161 -0.85 -11.31 3.79
CA PRO A 161 -0.99 -10.46 2.61
C PRO A 161 -1.77 -11.18 1.50
N ILE A 162 -2.67 -10.47 0.84
CA ILE A 162 -3.53 -11.01 -0.23
C ILE A 162 -3.44 -10.28 -1.56
N HIS A 163 -3.02 -9.02 -1.55
CA HIS A 163 -2.72 -8.26 -2.75
C HIS A 163 -1.45 -7.46 -2.57
N SER A 164 -0.76 -7.27 -3.69
CA SER A 164 0.44 -6.47 -3.76
C SER A 164 0.63 -6.04 -5.23
N GLU A 165 0.78 -4.75 -5.45
CA GLU A 165 1.80 -4.31 -6.41
C GLU A 165 3.11 -4.17 -5.62
N PRO A 166 4.19 -4.89 -6.00
CA PRO A 166 5.44 -4.84 -5.27
C PRO A 166 5.91 -3.40 -5.01
N GLY A 167 6.23 -3.06 -3.77
CA GLY A 167 6.98 -1.85 -3.40
C GLY A 167 6.17 -0.70 -2.79
N PHE A 168 4.82 -0.69 -2.87
CA PHE A 168 4.05 0.52 -2.52
C PHE A 168 2.87 0.29 -1.58
N HIS A 169 2.07 -0.76 -1.79
CA HIS A 169 0.90 -1.01 -0.95
C HIS A 169 0.51 -2.49 -0.89
N TYR A 170 -0.03 -2.89 0.26
CA TYR A 170 -0.45 -4.25 0.54
C TYR A 170 -1.88 -4.28 1.07
N LEU A 171 -2.67 -5.25 0.60
CA LEU A 171 -3.88 -5.66 1.30
C LEU A 171 -3.52 -6.80 2.24
N LEU A 172 -3.82 -6.62 3.52
CA LEU A 172 -3.48 -7.51 4.61
C LEU A 172 -4.75 -8.02 5.28
N ILE A 173 -4.81 -9.32 5.57
CA ILE A 173 -5.81 -9.89 6.47
C ILE A 173 -5.21 -9.93 7.87
N ASN A 174 -5.86 -9.29 8.83
CA ASN A 174 -5.52 -9.41 10.24
C ASN A 174 -5.97 -10.79 10.77
N LYS A 175 -5.03 -11.67 11.13
CA LYS A 175 -5.31 -13.02 11.65
C LYS A 175 -5.98 -13.00 13.02
N LEU A 176 -5.92 -11.90 13.74
CA LEU A 176 -6.57 -11.76 15.05
C LEU A 176 -8.05 -11.43 14.88
N THR A 177 -8.37 -10.45 14.03
CA THR A 177 -9.72 -9.89 13.91
C THR A 177 -10.49 -10.37 12.68
N GLY A 178 -9.80 -10.85 11.64
CA GLY A 178 -10.36 -11.17 10.33
C GLY A 178 -10.52 -9.95 9.41
N ALA A 179 -10.19 -8.76 9.92
CA ALA A 179 -10.32 -7.50 9.19
C ALA A 179 -9.36 -7.44 7.98
N ILE A 180 -9.76 -6.68 6.98
CA ILE A 180 -8.92 -6.32 5.85
C ILE A 180 -8.38 -4.92 6.10
N GLU A 181 -7.07 -4.81 6.04
CA GLU A 181 -6.32 -3.59 6.25
C GLU A 181 -5.48 -3.29 5.01
N PHE A 182 -5.38 -2.02 4.67
CA PHE A 182 -4.54 -1.51 3.60
C PHE A 182 -3.32 -0.87 4.24
N PHE A 183 -2.16 -1.45 3.93
CA PHE A 183 -0.87 -0.89 4.29
C PHE A 183 -0.32 -0.15 3.09
N MET A 184 0.14 1.08 3.30
CA MET A 184 0.75 1.90 2.27
C MET A 184 2.04 2.51 2.80
N ARG A 185 3.02 2.55 1.92
CA ARG A 185 4.26 3.28 2.14
C ARG A 185 4.58 4.12 0.91
N ASP A 186 5.16 5.29 1.15
CA ASP A 186 5.74 6.11 0.09
C ASP A 186 6.87 5.35 -0.67
N PRO A 187 6.86 5.36 -2.01
CA PRO A 187 7.87 4.73 -2.88
C PRO A 187 9.29 5.29 -2.77
N ILE A 188 9.39 6.58 -2.50
CA ILE A 188 10.56 7.43 -2.78
C ILE A 188 11.26 7.81 -1.48
N SER A 189 10.49 8.02 -0.42
CA SER A 189 10.97 8.47 0.89
C SER A 189 10.21 7.68 1.94
N ILE A 190 10.90 6.76 2.63
CA ILE A 190 10.39 6.06 3.83
C ILE A 190 9.71 7.05 4.80
N ASP A 191 10.22 8.27 4.75
CA ASP A 191 10.02 9.41 5.59
C ASP A 191 8.68 10.16 5.33
N LYS A 192 8.06 10.08 4.14
CA LYS A 192 6.89 10.93 3.84
C LYS A 192 5.55 10.39 4.29
N TYR A 193 5.31 9.08 4.20
CA TYR A 193 4.07 8.47 4.71
C TYR A 193 4.14 6.95 4.80
N THR A 194 3.85 6.45 6.00
CA THR A 194 3.46 5.06 6.22
C THR A 194 2.10 5.06 6.91
N GLY A 195 1.18 4.23 6.42
CA GLY A 195 -0.16 4.14 6.96
C GLY A 195 -0.72 2.74 6.91
N LEU A 196 -1.35 2.32 8.01
CA LEU A 196 -2.12 1.09 8.10
C LEU A 196 -3.57 1.44 8.47
N PHE A 197 -4.52 1.10 7.60
CA PHE A 197 -5.91 1.43 7.86
C PHE A 197 -6.89 0.33 7.44
N LYS A 198 -7.92 0.15 8.28
CA LYS A 198 -8.97 -0.85 8.05
C LYS A 198 -9.91 -0.43 6.92
N ILE A 199 -10.13 -1.34 5.96
CA ILE A 199 -11.04 -1.16 4.82
C ILE A 199 -12.30 -2.04 4.91
N ALA A 200 -12.22 -3.16 5.63
CA ALA A 200 -13.36 -4.03 5.93
C ALA A 200 -13.15 -4.79 7.24
N ASP A 201 -14.23 -5.13 7.94
CA ASP A 201 -14.21 -5.95 9.15
C ASP A 201 -14.01 -7.44 8.84
N SER A 202 -14.23 -7.86 7.60
CA SER A 202 -13.98 -9.23 7.15
C SER A 202 -13.71 -9.33 5.65
N LEU A 203 -13.16 -10.46 5.23
CA LEU A 203 -12.96 -10.79 3.81
C LEU A 203 -14.30 -10.92 3.05
N ASP A 204 -15.35 -11.42 3.71
CA ASP A 204 -16.69 -11.49 3.14
C ASP A 204 -17.25 -10.09 2.86
N GLU A 205 -17.16 -9.19 3.84
CA GLU A 205 -17.59 -7.80 3.67
C GLU A 205 -16.76 -7.10 2.58
N PHE A 206 -15.45 -7.36 2.51
CA PHE A 206 -14.60 -6.78 1.49
C PHE A 206 -15.02 -7.20 0.08
N ILE A 207 -15.21 -8.50 -0.15
CA ILE A 207 -15.69 -9.02 -1.44
C ILE A 207 -17.08 -8.49 -1.77
N ASP A 208 -17.99 -8.40 -0.79
CA ASP A 208 -19.35 -7.86 -0.99
C ASP A 208 -19.34 -6.35 -1.32
N LYS A 209 -18.32 -5.61 -0.87
CA LYS A 209 -18.12 -4.18 -1.16
C LYS A 209 -17.46 -3.92 -2.51
N LEU A 210 -16.77 -4.90 -3.12
CA LEU A 210 -16.21 -4.75 -4.46
C LEU A 210 -17.30 -4.31 -5.43
N TYR A 211 -17.01 -3.44 -6.39
CA TYR A 211 -17.98 -3.00 -7.38
C TYR A 211 -17.47 -2.79 -8.78
N ILE A 212 -18.35 -3.04 -9.74
CA ILE A 212 -18.06 -2.85 -11.15
C ILE A 212 -18.37 -1.39 -11.47
N GLU A 213 -17.36 -0.62 -11.83
CA GLU A 213 -17.58 0.71 -12.39
C GLU A 213 -18.07 0.56 -13.83
N LYS A 214 -19.30 1.04 -14.11
CA LYS A 214 -19.84 1.02 -15.46
C LYS A 214 -19.04 2.00 -16.32
N THR A 215 -18.43 1.49 -17.38
CA THR A 215 -17.56 2.20 -18.33
C THR A 215 -18.23 3.32 -19.14
N GLU A 216 -19.51 3.65 -18.90
CA GLU A 216 -20.22 4.74 -19.60
C GLU A 216 -19.47 6.08 -19.51
N ASN A 217 -18.72 6.34 -18.42
CA ASN A 217 -17.93 7.56 -18.26
C ASN A 217 -16.54 7.55 -18.94
N ARG A 218 -15.98 6.37 -19.29
CA ARG A 218 -14.66 6.31 -19.97
C ARG A 218 -14.74 6.63 -21.46
N VAL A 219 -15.86 6.33 -22.12
CA VAL A 219 -16.07 6.67 -23.54
C VAL A 219 -16.10 8.19 -23.75
N VAL A 220 -16.68 8.93 -22.78
CA VAL A 220 -16.69 10.41 -22.77
C VAL A 220 -15.26 10.97 -22.64
N ASN A 221 -14.44 10.36 -21.78
CA ASN A 221 -13.05 10.78 -21.56
C ASN A 221 -12.13 10.51 -22.76
N ILE A 222 -12.31 9.41 -23.48
CA ILE A 222 -11.55 9.13 -24.72
C ILE A 222 -11.96 10.09 -25.85
N ALA A 223 -13.24 10.43 -25.97
CA ALA A 223 -13.73 11.40 -26.95
C ALA A 223 -13.23 12.82 -26.66
N GLN A 224 -13.24 13.24 -25.39
CA GLN A 224 -12.63 14.50 -24.96
C GLN A 224 -11.11 14.52 -25.18
N GLY A 225 -10.39 13.44 -24.84
CA GLY A 225 -8.95 13.32 -25.09
C GLY A 225 -8.58 13.39 -26.57
N ARG A 226 -9.37 12.77 -27.46
CA ARG A 226 -9.20 12.89 -28.91
C ARG A 226 -9.45 14.30 -29.43
N LYS A 227 -10.39 15.03 -28.83
CA LYS A 227 -10.66 16.44 -29.17
C LYS A 227 -9.49 17.33 -28.78
N VAL A 228 -8.96 17.17 -27.57
CA VAL A 228 -7.78 17.92 -27.08
C VAL A 228 -6.54 17.64 -27.94
N LEU A 229 -6.25 16.37 -28.27
CA LEU A 229 -5.13 16.02 -29.15
C LEU A 229 -5.26 16.67 -30.54
N LYS A 230 -6.48 16.74 -31.09
CA LYS A 230 -6.73 17.36 -32.39
C LYS A 230 -6.55 18.88 -32.35
N GLU A 231 -7.02 19.53 -31.28
CA GLU A 231 -6.81 20.97 -31.04
C GLU A 231 -5.31 21.29 -30.85
N MET A 232 -4.55 20.42 -30.17
CA MET A 232 -3.10 20.56 -30.02
C MET A 232 -2.36 20.40 -31.37
N ASP A 233 -2.73 19.41 -32.19
CA ASP A 233 -2.15 19.21 -33.52
C ASP A 233 -2.45 20.38 -34.47
N GLU A 234 -3.66 20.96 -34.39
CA GLU A 234 -4.04 22.15 -35.16
C GLU A 234 -3.25 23.39 -34.69
N TYR A 235 -3.09 23.57 -33.38
CA TYR A 235 -2.27 24.65 -32.81
C TYR A 235 -0.79 24.57 -33.22
N ILE A 236 -0.21 23.37 -33.21
CA ILE A 236 1.19 23.15 -33.66
C ILE A 236 1.34 23.49 -35.14
N LYS A 237 0.40 23.06 -35.99
CA LYS A 237 0.41 23.37 -37.43
C LYS A 237 0.27 24.86 -37.72
N GLU A 238 -0.55 25.57 -36.94
CA GLU A 238 -0.66 27.03 -37.05
C GLU A 238 0.62 27.73 -36.59
N ARG A 239 1.20 27.30 -35.46
CA ARG A 239 2.47 27.85 -34.95
C ARG A 239 3.63 27.68 -35.92
N ASP A 240 3.71 26.54 -36.62
CA ASP A 240 4.77 26.27 -37.59
C ASP A 240 4.59 27.03 -38.92
N LYS A 241 3.37 27.50 -39.24
CA LYS A 241 3.17 28.46 -40.34
C LYS A 241 3.77 29.83 -40.04
N PHE A 242 3.71 30.29 -38.79
CA PHE A 242 4.24 31.59 -38.37
C PHE A 242 5.76 31.60 -38.09
N LYS A 243 6.45 30.47 -38.22
CA LYS A 243 7.92 30.40 -38.13
C LYS A 243 8.65 30.45 -39.48
N ASN A 244 7.89 30.39 -40.59
CA ASN A 244 8.42 30.39 -41.95
C ASN A 244 8.05 31.66 -42.75
N GLU A 245 7.60 32.72 -42.07
CA GLU A 245 7.57 34.11 -42.58
C GLU A 245 8.68 34.93 -41.91
#